data_AF-A0A534ZNA0-F1
#
_entry.id   AF-A0A534ZNA0-F1
#
_cell.length_a   1.000
_cell.length_b   1.000
_cell.length_c   1.000
_cell.angle_alpha   90.00
_cell.angle_beta   90.00
_cell.angle_gamma   90.00
#
_symmetry.space_group_name_H-M   'P 1'
#
loop_
_entity.id
_entity.type
_entity.pdbx_description
1 polymer ?
#
loop_
_entity_poly.entity_id
_entity_poly.type
_entity_poly.pdbx_seq_one_letter_code
_entity_poly.pdbx_strand_id
1 'polypeptide(L)'
;MTTTQPRTTDRLFEEATKSFEHWELLRELIDESIDLALNYRQSGHPGGSRSKVHMFLALLLSGAMRWDLKRPWRPFMDRLVFSAGHTVPLVYASLAVLNEVLRARHERDAREEFA
;
A
#
# COMPACT_ATOMS: atom_id res chain seq x y z
N MET A 1 13.51 36.50 -13.89
CA MET A 1 13.82 35.14 -13.38
C MET A 1 12.53 34.56 -12.85
N THR A 2 11.91 33.66 -13.61
CA THR A 2 10.68 32.96 -13.18
C THR A 2 11.13 31.77 -12.35
N THR A 3 10.87 31.77 -11.05
CA THR A 3 11.09 30.62 -10.18
C THR A 3 10.10 29.53 -10.59
N THR A 4 10.58 28.46 -11.21
CA THR A 4 9.76 27.29 -11.50
C THR A 4 9.46 26.60 -10.18
N GLN A 5 8.21 26.66 -9.71
CA GLN A 5 7.80 25.88 -8.54
C GLN A 5 7.99 24.38 -8.84
N PRO A 6 8.42 23.57 -7.85
CA PRO A 6 8.52 22.12 -8.03
C PRO A 6 7.18 21.55 -8.48
N ARG A 7 7.20 20.63 -9.44
CA ARG A 7 5.96 19.95 -9.84
C ARG A 7 5.46 19.13 -8.64
N THR A 8 4.14 18.99 -8.51
CA THR A 8 3.52 18.21 -7.43
C THR A 8 4.14 16.81 -7.30
N THR A 9 4.48 16.18 -8.42
CA THR A 9 5.15 14.88 -8.47
C THR A 9 6.53 14.88 -7.81
N ASP A 10 7.33 15.92 -8.04
CA ASP A 10 8.70 16.03 -7.53
C ASP A 10 8.64 16.13 -6.00
N ARG A 11 7.70 16.93 -5.47
CA ARG A 11 7.44 17.03 -4.02
C ARG A 11 6.98 15.70 -3.41
N LEU A 12 6.02 15.00 -4.04
CA LEU A 12 5.54 13.72 -3.52
C LEU A 12 6.65 12.67 -3.51
N PHE A 13 7.51 12.67 -4.54
CA PHE A 13 8.66 11.79 -4.63
C PHE A 13 9.70 12.10 -3.53
N GLU A 14 10.07 13.37 -3.34
CA GLU A 14 10.99 13.79 -2.28
C GLU A 14 10.49 13.37 -0.89
N GLU A 15 9.19 13.53 -0.60
CA GLU A 15 8.61 13.07 0.68
C GLU A 15 8.61 11.53 0.80
N ALA A 16 8.27 10.83 -0.27
CA ALA A 16 8.23 9.37 -0.30
C ALA A 16 9.60 8.73 -0.04
N THR A 17 10.68 9.31 -0.59
CA THR A 17 12.04 8.76 -0.46
C THR A 17 12.49 8.59 0.99
N LYS A 18 12.01 9.45 1.89
CA LYS A 18 12.29 9.38 3.34
C LYS A 18 11.74 8.11 4.00
N SER A 19 10.78 7.44 3.34
CA SER A 19 10.09 6.25 3.87
C SER A 19 10.43 4.97 3.12
N PHE A 20 11.34 4.98 2.14
CA PHE A 20 11.61 3.82 1.28
C PHE A 20 12.05 2.57 2.04
N GLU A 21 12.88 2.71 3.09
CA GLU A 21 13.27 1.56 3.92
C GLU A 21 12.05 0.90 4.59
N HIS A 22 11.09 1.71 5.06
CA HIS A 22 9.85 1.20 5.64
C HIS A 22 8.96 0.55 4.58
N TRP A 23 8.97 1.06 3.35
CA TRP A 23 8.21 0.47 2.24
C TRP A 23 8.80 -0.86 1.78
N GLU A 24 10.12 -1.03 1.84
CA GLU A 24 10.75 -2.33 1.61
C GLU A 24 10.36 -3.35 2.68
N LEU A 25 10.33 -2.95 3.95
CA LEU A 25 9.83 -3.82 5.01
C LEU A 25 8.36 -4.21 4.77
N LEU A 26 7.49 -3.25 4.42
CA LEU A 26 6.10 -3.54 4.10
C LEU A 26 5.98 -4.49 2.91
N ARG A 27 6.79 -4.29 1.86
CA ARG A 27 6.86 -5.19 0.71
C ARG A 27 7.17 -6.62 1.16
N GLU A 28 8.20 -6.81 1.99
CA GLU A 28 8.60 -8.14 2.44
C GLU A 28 7.48 -8.83 3.23
N LEU A 29 6.81 -8.11 4.12
CA LEU A 29 5.64 -8.65 4.85
C LEU A 29 4.49 -9.03 3.92
N ILE A 30 4.24 -8.22 2.88
CA ILE A 30 3.22 -8.48 1.87
C ILE A 30 3.58 -9.70 1.03
N ASP A 31 4.81 -9.77 0.53
CA ASP A 31 5.31 -10.87 -0.31
C ASP A 31 5.25 -12.20 0.47
N GLU A 32 5.67 -12.22 1.74
CA GLU A 32 5.58 -13.40 2.60
C GLU A 32 4.11 -13.80 2.86
N SER A 33 3.23 -12.82 3.09
CA SER A 33 1.79 -13.09 3.26
C SER A 33 1.16 -13.70 2.00
N ILE A 34 1.60 -13.28 0.80
CA ILE A 34 1.20 -13.89 -0.47
C ILE A 34 1.73 -15.31 -0.53
N ASP A 35 3.01 -15.53 -0.25
CA ASP A 35 3.65 -16.83 -0.37
C ASP A 35 3.02 -17.84 0.60
N LEU A 36 2.76 -17.47 1.86
CA LEU A 36 2.04 -18.30 2.83
C LEU A 36 0.63 -18.67 2.33
N ALA A 37 -0.15 -17.68 1.90
CA ALA A 37 -1.53 -17.91 1.45
C ALA A 37 -1.58 -18.80 0.20
N LEU A 38 -0.74 -18.54 -0.79
CA LEU A 38 -0.74 -19.28 -2.06
C LEU A 38 -0.08 -20.65 -1.92
N ASN A 39 0.92 -20.80 -1.03
CA ASN A 39 1.48 -22.10 -0.70
C ASN A 39 0.42 -22.97 0.00
N TYR A 40 -0.34 -22.44 0.96
CA TYR A 40 -1.40 -23.24 1.60
C TYR A 40 -2.51 -23.62 0.62
N ARG A 41 -2.87 -22.72 -0.30
CA ARG A 41 -3.92 -22.96 -1.30
C ARG A 41 -3.45 -23.75 -2.52
N GLN A 42 -2.14 -23.90 -2.71
CA GLN A 42 -1.52 -24.55 -3.88
C GLN A 42 -2.08 -24.02 -5.21
N SER A 43 -2.43 -22.73 -5.26
CA SER A 43 -3.08 -22.10 -6.41
C SER A 43 -2.96 -20.59 -6.32
N GLY A 44 -2.66 -19.94 -7.45
CA GLY A 44 -2.62 -18.48 -7.57
C GLY A 44 -1.53 -17.97 -8.51
N HIS A 45 -1.35 -16.66 -8.54
CA HIS A 45 -0.38 -15.98 -9.41
C HIS A 45 0.63 -15.17 -8.58
N PRO A 46 1.60 -15.83 -7.89
CA PRO A 46 2.55 -15.15 -7.01
C PRO A 46 3.45 -14.17 -7.78
N GLY A 47 4.00 -14.57 -8.93
CA GLY A 47 4.90 -13.71 -9.72
C GLY A 47 4.24 -12.42 -10.20
N GLY A 48 3.01 -12.52 -10.73
CA GLY A 48 2.26 -11.36 -11.19
C GLY A 48 1.89 -10.40 -10.06
N SER A 49 1.67 -10.93 -8.85
CA SER A 49 1.35 -10.17 -7.63
C SER A 49 2.59 -9.42 -7.13
N ARG A 50 3.68 -10.14 -6.85
CA ARG A 50 4.92 -9.57 -6.30
C ARG A 50 5.57 -8.55 -7.23
N SER A 51 5.50 -8.74 -8.55
CA SER A 51 6.06 -7.79 -9.53
C SER A 51 5.45 -6.38 -9.49
N LYS A 52 4.29 -6.19 -8.84
CA LYS A 52 3.57 -4.90 -8.77
C LYS A 52 3.65 -4.23 -7.41
N VAL A 53 4.28 -4.86 -6.42
CA VAL A 53 4.22 -4.42 -5.01
C VAL A 53 4.78 -3.02 -4.81
N HIS A 54 5.92 -2.65 -5.42
CA HIS A 54 6.48 -1.30 -5.28
C HIS A 54 5.57 -0.23 -5.88
N MET A 55 5.02 -0.48 -7.08
CA MET A 55 4.09 0.45 -7.73
C MET A 55 2.80 0.60 -6.91
N PHE A 56 2.33 -0.51 -6.33
CA PHE A 56 1.15 -0.52 -5.49
C PHE A 56 1.37 0.25 -4.18
N LEU A 57 2.46 -0.02 -3.45
CA LEU A 57 2.82 0.72 -2.24
C LEU A 57 3.06 2.21 -2.54
N ALA A 58 3.75 2.54 -3.62
CA ALA A 58 3.93 3.93 -4.03
C ALA A 58 2.58 4.63 -4.27
N LEU A 59 1.64 3.97 -4.96
CA LEU A 59 0.30 4.51 -5.18
C LEU A 59 -0.44 4.77 -3.86
N LEU A 60 -0.39 3.80 -2.94
CA LEU A 60 -1.10 3.86 -1.66
C LEU A 60 -0.47 4.87 -0.67
N LEU A 61 0.86 4.96 -0.59
CA LEU A 61 1.54 5.61 0.53
C LEU A 61 2.20 6.95 0.18
N SER A 62 2.44 7.24 -1.11
CA SER A 62 3.06 8.52 -1.52
C SER A 62 2.13 9.72 -1.41
N GLY A 63 0.82 9.48 -1.23
CA GLY A 63 -0.21 10.52 -1.37
C GLY A 63 -0.63 10.79 -2.83
N ALA A 64 -0.12 10.03 -3.81
CA ALA A 64 -0.56 10.10 -5.19
C ALA A 64 -2.02 9.67 -5.37
N MET A 65 -2.49 8.69 -4.57
CA MET A 65 -3.90 8.29 -4.49
C MET A 65 -4.53 8.83 -3.21
N ARG A 66 -5.66 9.51 -3.34
CA ARG A 66 -6.49 9.94 -2.21
C ARG A 66 -7.37 8.76 -1.79
N TRP A 67 -7.03 8.11 -0.68
CA TRP A 67 -7.79 6.99 -0.14
C TRP A 67 -7.71 6.95 1.39
N ASP A 68 -8.62 6.20 2.01
CA ASP A 68 -8.70 6.04 3.46
C ASP A 68 -8.93 4.55 3.74
N LEU A 69 -7.93 3.90 4.32
CA LEU A 69 -7.96 2.46 4.61
C LEU A 69 -9.12 2.09 5.53
N LYS A 70 -9.42 2.94 6.52
CA LYS A 70 -10.49 2.70 7.51
C LYS A 70 -11.87 3.05 6.98
N ARG A 71 -11.93 3.99 6.03
CA ARG A 71 -13.19 4.50 5.46
C ARG A 71 -13.14 4.51 3.92
N PRO A 72 -13.03 3.34 3.27
CA PRO A 72 -12.92 3.25 1.82
C PRO A 72 -14.16 3.74 1.07
N TRP A 73 -15.30 3.90 1.75
CA TRP A 73 -16.56 4.40 1.19
C TRP A 73 -16.66 5.94 1.12
N ARG A 74 -15.66 6.69 1.60
CA ARG A 74 -15.73 8.16 1.59
C ARG A 74 -15.93 8.69 0.15
N PRO A 75 -16.83 9.66 -0.05
CA PRO A 75 -17.00 10.28 -1.35
C PRO A 75 -15.74 11.07 -1.74
N PHE A 76 -15.55 11.25 -3.06
CA PHE A 76 -14.43 12.02 -3.65
C PHE A 76 -13.02 11.46 -3.39
N MET A 77 -12.92 10.22 -2.93
CA MET A 77 -11.67 9.46 -2.93
C MET A 77 -11.41 8.90 -4.32
N ASP A 78 -10.13 8.72 -4.65
CA ASP A 78 -9.70 8.10 -5.89
C ASP A 78 -10.09 6.61 -5.88
N ARG A 79 -10.35 6.07 -7.07
CA ARG A 79 -10.75 4.67 -7.24
C ARG A 79 -9.64 3.89 -7.91
N LEU A 80 -9.27 2.78 -7.29
CA LEU A 80 -8.37 1.81 -7.87
C LEU A 80 -9.16 0.68 -8.54
N VAL A 81 -8.92 0.47 -9.83
CA VAL A 81 -9.45 -0.69 -10.56
C VAL A 81 -8.28 -1.58 -10.97
N PHE A 82 -8.28 -2.80 -10.49
CA PHE A 82 -7.18 -3.73 -10.71
C PHE A 82 -7.51 -4.70 -11.85
N SER A 83 -7.24 -4.26 -13.08
CA SER A 83 -7.61 -4.99 -14.32
C SER A 83 -6.98 -6.38 -14.41
N ALA A 84 -5.73 -6.53 -13.93
CA ALA A 84 -5.06 -7.83 -13.79
C ALA A 84 -5.58 -8.60 -12.56
N GLY A 85 -6.88 -8.92 -12.53
CA GLY A 85 -7.56 -9.49 -11.36
C GLY A 85 -6.97 -10.81 -10.87
N HIS A 86 -6.28 -11.57 -11.73
CA HIS A 86 -5.61 -12.80 -11.33
C HIS A 86 -4.44 -12.56 -10.34
N THR A 87 -3.90 -11.34 -10.27
CA THR A 87 -2.87 -10.93 -9.31
C THR A 87 -3.44 -10.22 -8.08
N VAL A 88 -4.73 -10.44 -7.78
CA VAL A 88 -5.41 -9.91 -6.58
C VAL A 88 -4.80 -10.32 -5.23
N PRO A 89 -4.01 -11.41 -5.09
CA PRO A 89 -3.31 -11.68 -3.82
C PRO A 89 -2.50 -10.48 -3.31
N LEU A 90 -1.93 -9.65 -4.20
CA LEU A 90 -1.27 -8.41 -3.81
C LEU A 90 -2.20 -7.47 -3.02
N VAL A 91 -3.42 -7.25 -3.51
CA VAL A 91 -4.40 -6.35 -2.89
C VAL A 91 -4.79 -6.89 -1.53
N TYR A 92 -5.14 -8.18 -1.43
CA TYR A 92 -5.58 -8.77 -0.17
C TYR A 92 -4.48 -8.84 0.87
N ALA A 93 -3.27 -9.26 0.50
CA ALA A 93 -2.13 -9.28 1.42
C ALA A 93 -1.77 -7.87 1.91
N SER A 94 -1.76 -6.88 1.01
CA SER A 94 -1.53 -5.48 1.39
C SER A 94 -2.56 -4.96 2.37
N LEU A 95 -3.86 -5.22 2.13
CA LEU A 95 -4.92 -4.80 3.05
C LEU A 95 -4.78 -5.50 4.41
N ALA A 96 -4.44 -6.79 4.44
CA ALA A 96 -4.23 -7.52 5.68
C ALA A 96 -3.07 -6.91 6.50
N VAL A 97 -1.90 -6.71 5.87
CA VAL A 97 -0.71 -6.13 6.52
C VAL A 97 -0.99 -4.72 7.02
N LEU A 98 -1.63 -3.86 6.21
CA LEU A 98 -1.88 -2.47 6.62
C LEU A 98 -2.93 -2.37 7.75
N ASN A 99 -3.96 -3.21 7.77
CA ASN A 99 -4.90 -3.25 8.88
C ASN A 99 -4.22 -3.76 10.17
N GLU A 100 -3.34 -4.74 10.04
CA GLU A 100 -2.55 -5.24 11.16
C GLU A 100 -1.63 -4.15 11.75
N VAL A 101 -1.03 -3.31 10.88
CA VAL A 101 -0.24 -2.14 11.33
C VAL A 101 -1.12 -1.17 12.15
N LEU A 102 -2.35 -0.89 11.72
CA LEU A 102 -3.27 -0.03 12.48
C LEU A 102 -3.63 -0.65 13.84
N ARG A 103 -3.95 -1.94 13.86
CA ARG A 103 -4.26 -2.68 15.09
C ARG A 103 -3.09 -2.65 16.06
N ALA A 104 -1.89 -3.04 15.61
CA ALA A 104 -0.68 -3.05 16.43
C ALA A 104 -0.33 -1.63 16.94
N ARG A 105 -0.57 -0.61 16.11
CA ARG A 105 -0.39 0.79 16.50
C ARG A 105 -1.38 1.22 17.57
N HIS A 106 -2.66 0.83 17.46
CA HIS A 106 -3.69 1.10 18.46
C HIS A 106 -3.40 0.42 19.79
N GLU A 107 -2.92 -0.83 19.78
CA GLU A 107 -2.54 -1.56 20.99
C GLU A 107 -1.35 -0.92 21.71
N ARG A 108 -0.40 -0.37 20.95
CA ARG A 108 0.73 0.37 21.50
C ARG A 108 0.35 1.76 21.99
N ASP A 109 -0.54 2.43 21.28
CA ASP A 109 -0.95 3.82 21.49
C ASP A 109 -2.44 3.94 21.18
N ALA A 110 -3.27 3.88 22.24
CA ALA A 110 -4.73 3.73 22.21
C ALA A 110 -5.49 4.97 21.68
N ARG A 111 -4.95 5.63 20.66
CA ARG A 111 -5.57 6.74 19.95
C ARG A 111 -6.64 6.22 19.02
N GLU A 112 -7.76 6.93 19.00
CA GLU A 112 -8.93 6.60 18.16
C GLU A 112 -8.62 6.65 16.66
N GLU A 113 -7.61 7.43 16.25
CA GLU A 113 -7.15 7.47 14.87
C GLU A 113 -6.67 6.09 14.35
N PHE A 114 -6.19 5.22 15.24
CA PHE A 114 -5.72 3.87 14.92
C PHE A 114 -6.75 2.76 15.24
N ALA A 115 -7.80 3.10 16.01
CA ALA A 115 -8.85 2.16 16.44
C ALA A 115 -9.71 1.61 15.30
#